data_AF-A0A8D7ZZN5-F1
#
_entry.id   AF-A0A8D7ZZN5-F1
#
_cell.length_a   1.000
_cell.length_b   1.000
_cell.length_c   1.000
_cell.angle_alpha   90.00
_cell.angle_beta   90.00
_cell.angle_gamma   90.00
#
_symmetry.space_group_name_H-M   'P 1'
#
loop_
_entity.id
_entity.type
_entity.pdbx_description
1 polymer ?
#
loop_
_entity_poly.entity_id
_entity_poly.type
_entity_poly.pdbx_seq_one_letter_code
_entity_poly.pdbx_strand_id
1 'polypeptide(L)'
;MSDKVSISPSKSRRQLRERKQRKLYSEEWALGDDDYEGARGFSVAEKLESARFAQSGMVREMKGSDLTVGFLQQYGFNIPLLFKEKTGLGLQVPSPNFRINDVRMCVGSRRVLDVMDVNTQKNVEMTMKEWEKYYEDPNKKKLLNVISLEFSHTKLENYVQSPNIVRQIDWVDVVWPKQLKESQVEGTNVLNEMMYPKVQKYCLMSVKNCYTDFHVDFGGTSVWYHILKGSKVFWLIPPTEKNLQLYEKWVLSGKQSDIFF
;
A
#
# COMPACT_ATOMS: atom_id res chain seq x y z
N MET A 1 59.99 -49.61 2.50
CA MET A 1 60.53 -48.38 3.12
C MET A 1 59.68 -47.24 2.62
N SER A 2 59.13 -46.48 3.55
CA SER A 2 57.95 -45.65 3.38
C SER A 2 58.35 -44.19 3.19
N ASP A 3 58.06 -43.61 2.03
CA ASP A 3 58.20 -42.16 1.83
C ASP A 3 56.84 -41.50 1.94
N LYS A 4 56.58 -40.95 3.13
CA LYS A 4 55.47 -40.05 3.44
C LYS A 4 55.72 -38.71 2.78
N VAL A 5 54.97 -38.39 1.73
CA VAL A 5 54.88 -37.03 1.21
C VAL A 5 53.97 -36.22 2.13
N SER A 6 54.56 -35.28 2.86
CA SER A 6 53.88 -34.30 3.70
C SER A 6 53.29 -33.19 2.84
N ILE A 7 51.98 -33.27 2.58
CA ILE A 7 51.24 -32.18 1.92
C ILE A 7 50.89 -31.13 2.98
N SER A 8 51.53 -29.98 2.91
CA SER A 8 51.16 -28.78 3.67
C SER A 8 49.89 -28.16 3.07
N PRO A 9 48.87 -27.79 3.88
CA PRO A 9 47.71 -27.10 3.33
C PRO A 9 48.08 -25.64 3.07
N SER A 10 48.09 -25.26 1.79
CA SER A 10 48.18 -23.87 1.38
C SER A 10 46.98 -23.10 1.96
N LYS A 11 47.27 -22.15 2.86
CA LYS A 11 46.27 -21.20 3.36
C LYS A 11 45.87 -20.28 2.21
N SER A 12 44.88 -20.70 1.42
CA SER A 12 44.12 -19.81 0.55
C SER A 12 43.45 -18.76 1.44
N ARG A 13 44.07 -17.57 1.55
CA ARG A 13 43.41 -16.36 2.04
C ARG A 13 42.19 -16.13 1.15
N ARG A 14 40.99 -16.41 1.65
CA ARG A 14 39.75 -15.93 1.05
C ARG A 14 39.84 -14.40 1.00
N GLN A 15 40.12 -13.86 -0.18
CA GLN A 15 39.90 -12.44 -0.45
C GLN A 15 38.40 -12.19 -0.33
N LEU A 16 38.01 -11.45 0.71
CA LEU A 16 36.68 -10.88 0.82
C LEU A 16 36.51 -9.96 -0.39
N ARG A 17 35.58 -10.29 -1.29
CA ARG A 17 35.14 -9.37 -2.34
C ARG A 17 34.77 -8.06 -1.67
N GLU A 18 35.46 -6.98 -2.04
CA GLU A 18 35.09 -5.63 -1.66
C GLU A 18 33.59 -5.43 -1.96
N ARG A 19 32.88 -4.95 -0.95
CA ARG A 19 31.48 -4.51 -1.08
C ARG A 19 31.46 -3.43 -2.15
N LYS A 20 31.04 -3.79 -3.36
CA LYS A 20 30.60 -2.83 -4.37
C LYS A 20 29.59 -1.91 -3.69
N GLN A 21 29.93 -0.63 -3.63
CA GLN A 21 29.14 0.43 -3.02
C GLN A 21 27.66 0.22 -3.33
N ARG A 22 26.83 0.29 -2.29
CA ARG A 22 25.39 0.45 -2.42
C ARG A 22 25.16 1.62 -3.39
N LYS A 23 24.56 1.36 -4.55
CA LYS A 23 23.87 2.41 -5.30
C LYS A 23 22.70 2.86 -4.41
N LEU A 24 22.99 3.82 -3.54
CA LEU A 24 21.98 4.71 -2.98
C LEU A 24 21.31 5.35 -4.20
N TYR A 25 20.00 5.20 -4.34
CA TYR A 25 19.24 6.05 -5.25
C TYR A 25 19.55 7.48 -4.81
N SER A 26 20.29 8.20 -5.66
CA SER A 26 20.75 9.55 -5.38
C SER A 26 19.54 10.43 -5.07
N GLU A 27 19.54 11.04 -3.90
CA GLU A 27 18.65 12.10 -3.44
C GLU A 27 18.86 13.42 -4.23
N GLU A 28 19.34 13.34 -5.48
CA GLU A 28 19.63 14.48 -6.37
C GLU A 28 18.39 15.10 -7.03
N TRP A 29 17.19 14.59 -6.75
CA TRP A 29 15.94 15.20 -7.22
C TRP A 29 15.39 16.25 -6.23
N ALA A 30 16.12 16.55 -5.15
CA ALA A 30 15.64 17.37 -4.04
C ALA A 30 16.14 18.82 -4.04
N LEU A 31 16.75 19.32 -5.14
CA LEU A 31 17.18 20.72 -5.24
C LEU A 31 16.76 21.31 -6.59
N GLY A 32 15.58 21.93 -6.61
CA GLY A 32 15.07 22.71 -7.73
C GLY A 32 13.68 23.28 -7.43
N ASP A 33 13.63 24.60 -7.21
CA ASP A 33 12.48 25.50 -7.04
C ASP A 33 11.56 25.27 -5.83
N ASP A 34 11.92 25.94 -4.72
CA ASP A 34 10.93 26.65 -3.91
C ASP A 34 10.44 27.89 -4.70
N ASP A 35 9.15 28.19 -4.60
CA ASP A 35 8.43 29.39 -5.08
C ASP A 35 7.64 29.36 -6.41
N TYR A 36 6.89 28.29 -6.70
CA TYR A 36 5.58 28.43 -7.39
C TYR A 36 4.58 27.36 -6.92
N GLU A 37 3.46 27.79 -6.35
CA GLU A 37 2.39 26.94 -5.78
C GLU A 37 1.85 25.94 -6.82
N GLY A 38 2.06 24.65 -6.52
CA GLY A 38 1.65 23.50 -7.33
C GLY A 38 0.15 23.32 -7.45
N ALA A 39 -0.50 24.14 -8.27
CA ALA A 39 -1.82 23.84 -8.78
C ALA A 39 -1.70 22.71 -9.81
N ARG A 40 -2.39 21.59 -9.58
CA ARG A 40 -2.52 20.54 -10.60
C ARG A 40 -3.06 21.16 -11.88
N GLY A 41 -2.51 20.77 -13.03
CA GLY A 41 -2.96 21.22 -14.35
C GLY A 41 -4.36 20.72 -14.74
N PHE A 42 -5.00 19.91 -13.88
CA PHE A 42 -6.37 19.44 -14.03
C PHE A 42 -7.20 19.61 -12.75
N SER A 43 -8.52 19.79 -12.93
CA SER A 43 -9.48 19.83 -11.82
C SER A 43 -10.04 18.44 -11.54
N VAL A 44 -9.78 17.90 -10.33
CA VAL A 44 -10.40 16.65 -9.87
C VAL A 44 -11.92 16.81 -9.68
N ALA A 45 -12.38 17.99 -9.27
CA ALA A 45 -13.81 18.27 -9.12
C ALA A 45 -14.54 18.14 -10.47
N GLU A 46 -13.95 18.70 -11.54
CA GLU A 46 -14.48 18.54 -12.90
C GLU A 46 -14.50 17.05 -13.32
N LYS A 47 -13.48 16.26 -12.92
CA LYS A 47 -13.41 14.84 -13.28
C LYS A 47 -14.45 14.00 -12.53
N LEU A 48 -14.83 14.39 -11.32
CA LEU A 48 -15.89 13.76 -10.54
C LEU A 48 -17.28 13.98 -11.15
N GLU A 49 -17.52 15.16 -11.72
CA GLU A 49 -18.81 15.52 -12.33
C GLU A 49 -18.93 15.04 -13.79
N SER A 50 -17.81 14.62 -14.39
CA SER A 50 -17.79 14.23 -15.79
C SER A 50 -18.39 12.84 -16.03
N ALA A 51 -19.50 12.80 -16.77
CA ALA A 51 -20.14 11.55 -17.21
C ALA A 51 -19.25 10.67 -18.11
N ARG A 52 -18.14 11.20 -18.65
CA ARG A 52 -17.22 10.45 -19.53
C ARG A 52 -16.58 9.23 -18.86
N PHE A 53 -16.51 9.24 -17.52
CA PHE A 53 -15.94 8.17 -16.72
C PHE A 53 -16.98 7.18 -16.19
N ALA A 54 -18.27 7.45 -16.39
CA ALA A 54 -19.35 6.56 -15.99
C ALA A 54 -19.48 5.40 -16.99
N GLN A 55 -18.60 4.40 -16.86
CA GLN A 55 -18.63 3.19 -17.69
C GLN A 55 -19.22 2.01 -16.92
N SER A 56 -20.18 1.31 -17.56
CA SER A 56 -20.74 0.06 -17.04
C SER A 56 -19.81 -1.13 -17.30
N GLY A 57 -19.83 -2.13 -16.42
CA GLY A 57 -19.09 -3.38 -16.61
C GLY A 57 -17.63 -3.36 -16.17
N MET A 58 -17.15 -2.23 -15.62
CA MET A 58 -15.79 -2.11 -15.05
C MET A 58 -15.64 -2.80 -13.69
N VAL A 59 -16.75 -3.17 -13.05
CA VAL A 59 -16.80 -3.92 -11.80
C VAL A 59 -17.85 -5.03 -11.88
N ARG A 60 -17.63 -6.13 -11.16
CA ARG A 60 -18.60 -7.22 -11.02
C ARG A 60 -19.17 -7.22 -9.60
N GLU A 61 -20.45 -6.93 -9.48
CA GLU A 61 -21.16 -7.08 -8.20
C GLU A 61 -21.37 -8.56 -7.87
N MET A 62 -21.12 -8.95 -6.62
CA MET A 62 -21.25 -10.33 -6.15
C MET A 62 -21.73 -10.40 -4.69
N LYS A 63 -22.27 -11.56 -4.29
CA LYS A 63 -22.48 -11.89 -2.86
C LYS A 63 -21.24 -12.54 -2.29
N GLY A 64 -20.97 -12.31 -1.00
CA GLY A 64 -19.78 -12.84 -0.36
C GLY A 64 -19.69 -14.37 -0.38
N SER A 65 -20.83 -15.07 -0.31
CA SER A 65 -20.92 -16.54 -0.41
C SER A 65 -20.43 -17.11 -1.74
N ASP A 66 -20.48 -16.31 -2.80
CA ASP A 66 -20.20 -16.76 -4.16
C ASP A 66 -18.69 -16.64 -4.48
N LEU A 67 -17.95 -15.85 -3.68
CA LEU A 67 -16.52 -15.67 -3.81
C LEU A 67 -15.77 -16.84 -3.16
N THR A 68 -15.45 -17.84 -3.97
CA THR A 68 -14.74 -19.05 -3.55
C THR A 68 -13.47 -19.25 -4.37
N VAL A 69 -12.57 -20.12 -3.90
CA VAL A 69 -11.39 -20.53 -4.69
C VAL A 69 -11.82 -21.16 -6.02
N GLY A 70 -12.87 -22.01 -6.01
CA GLY A 70 -13.40 -22.61 -7.23
C GLY A 70 -13.91 -21.58 -8.24
N PHE A 71 -14.57 -20.51 -7.76
CA PHE A 71 -14.96 -19.39 -8.61
C PHE A 71 -13.74 -18.71 -9.26
N LEU A 72 -12.70 -18.40 -8.48
CA LEU A 72 -11.48 -17.79 -9.03
C LEU A 72 -10.74 -18.71 -10.00
N GLN A 73 -10.71 -20.02 -9.74
CA GLN A 73 -10.11 -21.00 -10.65
C GLN A 73 -10.88 -21.10 -11.97
N GLN A 74 -12.21 -21.03 -11.91
CA GLN A 74 -13.06 -21.15 -13.10
C GLN A 74 -13.06 -19.89 -13.96
N TYR A 75 -13.08 -18.71 -13.33
CA TYR A 75 -13.32 -17.43 -14.04
C TYR A 75 -12.13 -16.45 -14.00
N GLY A 76 -11.07 -16.76 -13.25
CA GLY A 76 -9.96 -15.86 -12.98
C GLY A 76 -10.34 -14.69 -12.05
N PHE A 77 -9.36 -13.82 -11.78
CA PHE A 77 -9.55 -12.58 -11.04
C PHE A 77 -9.14 -11.36 -11.88
N ASN A 78 -9.82 -11.17 -13.01
CA ASN A 78 -9.43 -10.19 -14.04
C ASN A 78 -10.29 -8.91 -14.05
N ILE A 79 -11.34 -8.87 -13.24
CA ILE A 79 -12.25 -7.72 -13.11
C ILE A 79 -12.41 -7.42 -11.61
N PRO A 80 -12.37 -6.15 -11.18
CA PRO A 80 -12.63 -5.77 -9.80
C PRO A 80 -14.00 -6.25 -9.31
N LEU A 81 -14.05 -6.78 -8.09
CA LEU A 81 -15.27 -7.31 -7.48
C LEU A 81 -15.83 -6.31 -6.47
N LEU A 82 -17.14 -6.06 -6.53
CA LEU A 82 -17.84 -5.16 -5.62
C LEU A 82 -18.83 -5.94 -4.76
N PHE A 83 -18.70 -5.80 -3.44
CA PHE A 83 -19.60 -6.40 -2.45
C PHE A 83 -20.30 -5.27 -1.69
N LYS A 84 -21.63 -5.17 -1.84
CA LYS A 84 -22.45 -4.19 -1.12
C LYS A 84 -22.57 -4.52 0.36
N GLU A 85 -22.46 -5.80 0.71
CA GLU A 85 -22.51 -6.30 2.08
C GLU A 85 -21.30 -7.20 2.36
N LYS A 86 -20.82 -7.17 3.62
CA LYS A 86 -19.71 -8.04 4.03
C LYS A 86 -20.13 -9.48 4.35
N THR A 87 -21.42 -9.76 4.40
CA THR A 87 -21.98 -11.08 4.72
C THR A 87 -21.42 -12.14 3.78
N GLY A 88 -20.96 -13.26 4.34
CA GLY A 88 -20.37 -14.36 3.58
C GLY A 88 -18.88 -14.20 3.23
N LEU A 89 -18.27 -13.01 3.37
CA LEU A 89 -16.85 -12.82 3.05
C LEU A 89 -15.89 -13.36 4.11
N GLY A 90 -16.36 -13.62 5.34
CA GLY A 90 -15.48 -13.93 6.48
C GLY A 90 -14.57 -12.76 6.88
N LEU A 91 -14.96 -11.54 6.50
CA LEU A 91 -14.31 -10.28 6.86
C LEU A 91 -14.78 -9.83 8.26
N GLN A 92 -13.83 -9.51 9.14
CA GLN A 92 -14.10 -8.86 10.42
C GLN A 92 -13.44 -7.49 10.44
N VAL A 93 -14.17 -6.50 10.93
CA VAL A 93 -13.73 -5.11 11.03
C VAL A 93 -14.32 -4.51 12.31
N PRO A 94 -13.72 -3.42 12.84
CA PRO A 94 -14.26 -2.72 14.00
C PRO A 94 -15.71 -2.24 13.81
N SER A 95 -16.31 -1.83 14.91
CA SER A 95 -17.63 -1.17 14.91
C SER A 95 -17.62 0.10 14.03
N PRO A 96 -18.74 0.49 13.38
CA PRO A 96 -18.88 1.79 12.72
C PRO A 96 -18.62 3.00 13.64
N ASN A 97 -18.65 2.79 14.96
CA ASN A 97 -18.31 3.81 15.94
C ASN A 97 -16.80 3.99 16.17
N PHE A 98 -15.95 3.16 15.58
CA PHE A 98 -14.49 3.30 15.64
C PHE A 98 -14.05 4.67 15.08
N ARG A 99 -13.09 5.30 15.74
CA ARG A 99 -12.57 6.64 15.43
C ARG A 99 -11.05 6.63 15.28
N ILE A 100 -10.50 7.75 14.84
CA ILE A 100 -9.05 7.95 14.68
C ILE A 100 -8.34 7.81 16.03
N ASN A 101 -8.95 8.29 17.12
CA ASN A 101 -8.45 8.07 18.47
C ASN A 101 -8.30 6.58 18.82
N ASP A 102 -9.24 5.72 18.38
CA ASP A 102 -9.14 4.28 18.62
C ASP A 102 -7.97 3.66 17.83
N VAL A 103 -7.75 4.11 16.59
CA VAL A 103 -6.54 3.74 15.81
C VAL A 103 -5.29 4.12 16.59
N ARG A 104 -5.18 5.38 17.05
CA ARG A 104 -4.04 5.88 17.84
C ARG A 104 -3.79 5.05 19.10
N MET A 105 -4.86 4.70 19.83
CA MET A 105 -4.76 3.87 21.03
C MET A 105 -4.27 2.45 20.72
N CYS A 106 -4.58 1.92 19.53
CA CYS A 106 -4.16 0.59 19.11
C CYS A 106 -2.72 0.53 18.58
N VAL A 107 -2.30 1.52 17.77
CA VAL A 107 -0.96 1.53 17.14
C VAL A 107 0.09 2.31 17.93
N GLY A 108 -0.34 3.14 18.88
CA GLY A 108 0.51 3.96 19.74
C GLY A 108 0.65 5.41 19.26
N SER A 109 0.70 6.34 20.22
CA SER A 109 0.71 7.78 19.93
C SER A 109 1.98 8.28 19.24
N ARG A 110 3.12 7.64 19.52
CA ARG A 110 4.43 7.99 18.94
C ARG A 110 4.72 7.24 17.64
N ARG A 111 3.78 6.42 17.14
CA ARG A 111 3.94 5.74 15.86
C ARG A 111 4.11 6.80 14.77
N VAL A 112 5.26 6.78 14.09
CA VAL A 112 5.52 7.60 12.91
C VAL A 112 4.72 7.05 11.74
N LEU A 113 4.14 7.98 10.98
CA LEU A 113 3.34 7.72 9.78
C LEU A 113 3.98 8.43 8.59
N ASP A 114 3.92 7.77 7.44
CA ASP A 114 4.05 8.44 6.16
C ASP A 114 2.72 9.11 5.81
N VAL A 115 2.74 10.43 5.70
CA VAL A 115 1.56 11.24 5.39
C VAL A 115 1.78 11.97 4.08
N MET A 116 0.91 11.72 3.11
CA MET A 116 0.97 12.34 1.80
C MET A 116 0.36 13.75 1.85
N ASP A 117 1.10 14.76 1.41
CA ASP A 117 0.54 16.05 1.02
C ASP A 117 -0.13 15.88 -0.35
N VAL A 118 -1.45 16.00 -0.36
CA VAL A 118 -2.30 15.71 -1.52
C VAL A 118 -2.04 16.68 -2.68
N ASN A 119 -1.54 17.88 -2.45
CA ASN A 119 -1.27 18.84 -3.52
C ASN A 119 0.03 18.48 -4.25
N THR A 120 1.06 18.13 -3.50
CA THR A 120 2.40 17.85 -4.05
C THR A 120 2.63 16.36 -4.36
N GLN A 121 1.77 15.47 -3.85
CA GLN A 121 1.95 14.02 -3.83
C GLN A 121 3.26 13.58 -3.13
N LYS A 122 3.90 14.47 -2.36
CA LYS A 122 5.10 14.17 -1.55
C LYS A 122 4.70 13.69 -0.15
N ASN A 123 5.51 12.81 0.43
CA ASN A 123 5.31 12.33 1.79
C ASN A 123 6.05 13.21 2.80
N VAL A 124 5.44 13.41 3.95
CA VAL A 124 6.03 13.96 5.17
C VAL A 124 5.78 12.99 6.31
N GLU A 125 6.68 12.99 7.30
CA GLU A 125 6.50 12.18 8.50
C GLU A 125 5.81 12.97 9.60
N MET A 126 4.91 12.32 10.34
CA MET A 126 4.42 12.81 11.63
C MET A 126 3.94 11.66 12.52
N THR A 127 3.76 11.93 13.80
CA THR A 127 3.25 10.94 14.74
C THR A 127 1.74 10.75 14.61
N MET A 128 1.23 9.58 15.00
CA MET A 128 -0.21 9.31 15.10
C MET A 128 -0.98 10.31 15.95
N LYS A 129 -0.33 10.90 16.98
CA LYS A 129 -0.94 11.94 17.80
C LYS A 129 -1.09 13.26 17.03
N GLU A 130 -0.10 13.64 16.25
CA GLU A 130 -0.16 14.84 15.40
C GLU A 130 -1.19 14.65 14.28
N TRP A 131 -1.22 13.46 13.68
CA TRP A 131 -2.22 13.09 12.68
C TRP A 131 -3.66 13.16 13.22
N GLU A 132 -3.92 12.58 14.40
CA GLU A 132 -5.22 12.65 15.07
C GLU A 132 -5.65 14.12 15.26
N LYS A 133 -4.75 14.96 15.81
CA LYS A 133 -5.02 16.38 16.00
C LYS A 133 -5.35 17.08 14.68
N TYR A 134 -4.60 16.81 13.62
CA TYR A 134 -4.87 17.34 12.28
C TYR A 134 -6.21 16.85 11.71
N TYR A 135 -6.53 15.56 11.90
CA TYR A 135 -7.74 14.96 11.37
C TYR A 135 -9.00 15.58 12.00
N GLU A 136 -8.94 15.86 13.30
CA GLU A 136 -10.05 16.43 14.08
C GLU A 136 -10.15 17.96 13.96
N ASP A 137 -9.09 18.64 13.55
CA ASP A 137 -9.11 20.10 13.34
C ASP A 137 -10.10 20.48 12.22
N PRO A 138 -11.16 21.28 12.49
CA PRO A 138 -12.07 21.73 11.44
C PRO A 138 -11.39 22.63 10.39
N ASN A 139 -10.30 23.31 10.76
CA ASN A 139 -9.60 24.30 9.94
C ASN A 139 -8.25 23.76 9.44
N LYS A 140 -8.33 22.83 8.47
CA LYS A 140 -7.14 22.19 7.89
C LYS A 140 -6.40 23.15 6.96
N LYS A 141 -5.14 23.46 7.30
CA LYS A 141 -4.25 24.31 6.48
C LYS A 141 -3.72 23.62 5.22
N LYS A 142 -3.51 22.30 5.30
CA LYS A 142 -3.03 21.45 4.21
C LYS A 142 -3.98 20.29 4.03
N LEU A 143 -4.02 19.74 2.82
CA LEU A 143 -4.78 18.54 2.52
C LEU A 143 -3.84 17.34 2.62
N LEU A 144 -3.94 16.60 3.72
CA LEU A 144 -3.08 15.47 4.03
C LEU A 144 -3.85 14.14 4.02
N ASN A 145 -3.17 13.06 3.68
CA ASN A 145 -3.76 11.73 3.53
C ASN A 145 -2.84 10.64 4.07
N VAL A 146 -3.39 9.68 4.83
CA VAL A 146 -2.67 8.48 5.26
C VAL A 146 -3.21 7.29 4.50
N ILE A 147 -2.35 6.65 3.69
CA ILE A 147 -2.71 5.46 2.90
C ILE A 147 -1.83 4.23 3.18
N SER A 148 -0.75 4.40 3.95
CA SER A 148 0.32 3.39 4.11
C SER A 148 0.49 2.86 5.53
N LEU A 149 -0.43 3.15 6.47
CA LEU A 149 -0.34 2.64 7.83
C LEU A 149 -0.61 1.13 7.88
N GLU A 150 0.44 0.33 7.81
CA GLU A 150 0.38 -1.11 8.07
C GLU A 150 0.37 -1.37 9.58
N PHE A 151 -0.63 -2.12 10.04
CA PHE A 151 -0.94 -2.28 11.46
C PHE A 151 -0.87 -3.73 11.98
N SER A 152 -0.38 -4.68 11.19
CA SER A 152 -0.09 -6.02 11.70
C SER A 152 0.92 -5.91 12.85
N HIS A 153 0.82 -6.79 13.85
CA HIS A 153 1.61 -6.76 15.08
C HIS A 153 1.37 -5.51 15.94
N THR A 154 0.16 -4.93 15.85
CA THR A 154 -0.36 -3.93 16.81
C THR A 154 -1.65 -4.45 17.44
N LYS A 155 -2.19 -3.75 18.44
CA LYS A 155 -3.49 -4.13 19.02
C LYS A 155 -4.63 -4.07 18.00
N LEU A 156 -4.48 -3.25 16.94
CA LEU A 156 -5.51 -3.08 15.90
C LEU A 156 -5.71 -4.36 15.10
N GLU A 157 -4.67 -5.18 14.98
CA GLU A 157 -4.72 -6.45 14.25
C GLU A 157 -5.85 -7.36 14.73
N ASN A 158 -6.10 -7.38 16.05
CA ASN A 158 -7.11 -8.24 16.67
C ASN A 158 -8.55 -7.84 16.32
N TYR A 159 -8.76 -6.64 15.75
CA TYR A 159 -10.08 -6.16 15.34
C TYR A 159 -10.34 -6.34 13.84
N VAL A 160 -9.32 -6.71 13.06
CA VAL A 160 -9.41 -6.80 11.60
C VAL A 160 -8.94 -8.15 11.11
N GLN A 161 -9.86 -8.86 10.48
CA GLN A 161 -9.61 -10.09 9.76
C GLN A 161 -10.00 -9.86 8.30
N SER A 162 -9.08 -10.12 7.36
CA SER A 162 -9.29 -9.98 5.91
C SER A 162 -10.46 -10.84 5.39
N PRO A 163 -10.84 -10.80 4.11
CA PRO A 163 -11.76 -11.79 3.56
C PRO A 163 -11.16 -13.21 3.58
N ASN A 164 -12.01 -14.23 3.69
CA ASN A 164 -11.58 -15.63 3.74
C ASN A 164 -10.81 -16.04 2.49
N ILE A 165 -11.28 -15.62 1.31
CA ILE A 165 -10.61 -15.92 0.04
C ILE A 165 -9.16 -15.39 0.01
N VAL A 166 -8.91 -14.22 0.59
CA VAL A 166 -7.58 -13.59 0.61
C VAL A 166 -6.61 -14.47 1.39
N ARG A 167 -7.00 -14.92 2.59
CA ARG A 167 -6.19 -15.84 3.42
C ARG A 167 -5.90 -17.19 2.75
N GLN A 168 -6.74 -17.61 1.81
CA GLN A 168 -6.58 -18.89 1.13
C GLN A 168 -5.61 -18.83 -0.05
N ILE A 169 -5.32 -17.63 -0.59
CA ILE A 169 -4.53 -17.47 -1.82
C ILE A 169 -3.33 -16.51 -1.65
N ASP A 170 -3.26 -15.74 -0.57
CA ASP A 170 -2.17 -14.81 -0.31
C ASP A 170 -0.83 -15.54 -0.16
N TRP A 171 0.15 -15.17 -0.97
CA TRP A 171 1.49 -15.76 -0.96
C TRP A 171 2.21 -15.62 0.37
N VAL A 172 1.95 -14.57 1.14
CA VAL A 172 2.52 -14.43 2.48
C VAL A 172 1.99 -15.54 3.41
N ASP A 173 0.72 -15.92 3.26
CA ASP A 173 0.09 -16.95 4.11
C ASP A 173 0.40 -18.38 3.62
N VAL A 174 0.48 -18.58 2.30
CA VAL A 174 0.55 -19.93 1.71
C VAL A 174 1.95 -20.32 1.21
N VAL A 175 2.85 -19.37 0.96
CA VAL A 175 4.19 -19.63 0.41
C VAL A 175 5.32 -19.26 1.38
N TRP A 176 5.20 -18.15 2.12
CA TRP A 176 6.28 -17.69 2.99
C TRP A 176 6.55 -18.67 4.15
N PRO A 177 7.81 -18.90 4.57
CA PRO A 177 8.12 -19.77 5.70
C PRO A 177 7.40 -19.32 6.98
N LYS A 178 6.52 -20.17 7.51
CA LYS A 178 5.64 -19.83 8.64
C LYS A 178 6.43 -19.42 9.88
N GLN A 179 7.53 -20.10 10.18
CA GLN A 179 8.37 -19.80 11.33
C GLN A 179 8.96 -18.38 11.26
N LEU A 180 9.28 -17.87 10.07
CA LEU A 180 9.77 -16.50 9.91
C LEU A 180 8.65 -15.49 10.15
N LYS A 181 7.46 -15.72 9.57
CA LYS A 181 6.30 -14.86 9.81
C LYS A 181 5.90 -14.83 11.29
N GLU A 182 5.86 -15.99 11.95
CA GLU A 182 5.53 -16.13 13.38
C GLU A 182 6.59 -15.49 14.30
N SER A 183 7.83 -15.36 13.83
CA SER A 183 8.90 -14.66 14.57
C SER A 183 8.86 -13.14 14.44
N GLN A 184 7.95 -12.57 13.64
CA GLN A 184 7.79 -11.12 13.55
C GLN A 184 7.26 -10.57 14.88
N VAL A 185 7.93 -9.54 15.39
CA VAL A 185 7.52 -8.81 16.59
C VAL A 185 7.37 -7.31 16.35
N GLU A 186 8.15 -6.76 15.43
CA GLU A 186 8.13 -5.33 15.14
C GLU A 186 6.83 -4.94 14.42
N GLY A 187 6.14 -3.94 14.99
CA GLY A 187 4.85 -3.45 14.51
C GLY A 187 4.95 -2.44 13.37
N THR A 188 6.14 -1.90 13.10
CA THR A 188 6.44 -0.98 11.98
C THR A 188 6.84 -1.72 10.71
N ASN A 189 7.28 -0.97 9.70
CA ASN A 189 7.78 -1.47 8.42
C ASN A 189 9.29 -1.23 8.28
N VAL A 190 10.02 -1.15 9.40
CA VAL A 190 11.48 -1.01 9.40
C VAL A 190 12.08 -2.27 8.78
N LEU A 191 12.65 -2.13 7.59
CA LEU A 191 13.12 -3.26 6.76
C LEU A 191 14.10 -4.20 7.48
N ASN A 192 14.96 -3.66 8.35
CA ASN A 192 15.97 -4.45 9.07
C ASN A 192 15.37 -5.41 10.11
N GLU A 193 14.12 -5.20 10.51
CA GLU A 193 13.42 -6.00 11.52
C GLU A 193 12.23 -6.78 10.92
N MET A 194 12.08 -6.75 9.59
CA MET A 194 11.05 -7.49 8.89
C MET A 194 11.50 -8.93 8.61
N MET A 195 10.72 -9.88 9.09
CA MET A 195 10.90 -11.32 8.91
C MET A 195 10.06 -11.89 7.76
N TYR A 196 9.10 -11.10 7.26
CA TYR A 196 8.27 -11.42 6.10
C TYR A 196 7.81 -10.13 5.38
N PRO A 197 7.23 -10.22 4.17
CA PRO A 197 6.60 -9.08 3.51
C PRO A 197 5.36 -8.57 4.27
N LYS A 198 5.56 -7.65 5.20
CA LYS A 198 4.52 -7.05 6.06
C LYS A 198 3.71 -6.02 5.31
N VAL A 199 2.82 -6.49 4.43
CA VAL A 199 2.01 -5.69 3.50
C VAL A 199 0.56 -6.19 3.42
N GLN A 200 0.02 -6.79 4.49
CA GLN A 200 -1.29 -7.48 4.44
C GLN A 200 -2.46 -6.64 4.98
N LYS A 201 -2.22 -5.77 5.96
CA LYS A 201 -3.29 -5.04 6.67
C LYS A 201 -2.97 -3.55 6.80
N TYR A 202 -3.69 -2.73 6.02
CA TYR A 202 -3.52 -1.28 5.99
C TYR A 202 -4.74 -0.53 6.53
N CYS A 203 -4.51 0.52 7.32
CA CYS A 203 -5.54 1.44 7.80
C CYS A 203 -5.39 2.78 7.07
N LEU A 204 -6.34 3.07 6.20
CA LEU A 204 -6.35 4.31 5.43
C LEU A 204 -7.24 5.34 6.13
N MET A 205 -6.68 6.54 6.32
CA MET A 205 -7.36 7.66 6.96
C MET A 205 -7.26 8.86 6.03
N SER A 206 -8.38 9.20 5.41
CA SER A 206 -8.47 10.32 4.47
C SER A 206 -9.46 11.35 5.00
N VAL A 207 -9.14 12.61 4.77
CA VAL A 207 -10.08 13.72 4.99
C VAL A 207 -10.83 13.99 3.68
N LYS A 208 -11.92 14.77 3.74
CA LYS A 208 -12.71 15.12 2.56
C LYS A 208 -11.82 15.79 1.51
N ASN A 209 -12.06 15.48 0.23
CA ASN A 209 -11.35 15.98 -0.96
C ASN A 209 -9.94 15.45 -1.19
N CYS A 210 -9.41 14.53 -0.36
CA CYS A 210 -8.12 13.89 -0.65
C CYS A 210 -8.15 13.17 -2.01
N TYR A 211 -7.04 13.30 -2.74
CA TYR A 211 -6.80 12.67 -4.03
C TYR A 211 -5.45 11.96 -4.00
N THR A 212 -5.44 10.72 -4.47
CA THR A 212 -4.22 9.94 -4.72
C THR A 212 -4.20 9.68 -6.22
N ASP A 213 -3.11 10.07 -6.86
CA ASP A 213 -3.01 10.01 -8.32
C ASP A 213 -2.95 8.57 -8.85
N PHE A 214 -3.08 8.42 -10.17
CA PHE A 214 -3.08 7.12 -10.84
C PHE A 214 -1.82 6.31 -10.52
N HIS A 215 -2.02 5.06 -10.12
CA HIS A 215 -0.94 4.13 -9.86
C HIS A 215 -1.37 2.68 -10.10
N VAL A 216 -0.38 1.82 -10.25
CA VAL A 216 -0.49 0.38 -10.09
C VAL A 216 0.10 0.04 -8.73
N ASP A 217 -0.62 -0.72 -7.91
CA ASP A 217 -0.12 -1.13 -6.60
C ASP A 217 1.21 -1.89 -6.71
N PHE A 218 2.06 -1.68 -5.71
CA PHE A 218 3.44 -2.18 -5.71
C PHE A 218 3.48 -3.70 -5.92
N GLY A 219 4.40 -4.14 -6.78
CA GLY A 219 4.53 -5.54 -7.15
C GLY A 219 3.39 -6.11 -7.98
N GLY A 220 2.46 -5.28 -8.50
CA GLY A 220 1.28 -5.76 -9.21
C GLY A 220 0.33 -6.54 -8.30
N THR A 221 0.30 -6.19 -7.01
CA THR A 221 -0.52 -6.86 -6.01
C THR A 221 -2.01 -6.65 -6.27
N SER A 222 -2.82 -7.65 -5.93
CA SER A 222 -4.26 -7.46 -5.80
C SER A 222 -4.59 -6.90 -4.42
N VAL A 223 -5.57 -6.02 -4.33
CA VAL A 223 -5.98 -5.38 -3.08
C VAL A 223 -7.41 -5.72 -2.69
N TRP A 224 -7.66 -5.77 -1.38
CA TRP A 224 -9.01 -5.78 -0.82
C TRP A 224 -9.22 -4.46 -0.05
N TYR A 225 -10.40 -3.84 -0.22
CA TYR A 225 -10.71 -2.55 0.38
C TYR A 225 -12.06 -2.62 1.10
N HIS A 226 -12.13 -2.11 2.33
CA HIS A 226 -13.39 -1.99 3.08
C HIS A 226 -13.59 -0.55 3.58
N ILE A 227 -14.73 0.05 3.26
CA ILE A 227 -15.11 1.40 3.71
C ILE A 227 -15.80 1.27 5.07
N LEU A 228 -15.05 1.53 6.16
CA LEU A 228 -15.62 1.53 7.51
C LEU A 228 -16.53 2.75 7.77
N LYS A 229 -16.12 3.93 7.27
CA LYS A 229 -16.86 5.20 7.38
C LYS A 229 -16.51 6.12 6.22
N GLY A 230 -17.51 6.84 5.70
CA GLY A 230 -17.35 7.79 4.60
C GLY A 230 -17.49 7.11 3.24
N SER A 231 -16.77 7.62 2.24
CA SER A 231 -16.82 7.13 0.86
C SER A 231 -15.50 7.36 0.14
N LYS A 232 -15.27 6.59 -0.93
CA LYS A 232 -14.17 6.72 -1.87
C LYS A 232 -14.72 6.67 -3.28
N VAL A 233 -14.10 7.40 -4.19
CA VAL A 233 -14.34 7.31 -5.64
C VAL A 233 -13.07 6.75 -6.26
N PHE A 234 -13.22 5.76 -7.13
CA PHE A 234 -12.12 5.14 -7.85
C PHE A 234 -12.31 5.37 -9.36
N TRP A 235 -11.23 5.76 -10.03
CA TRP A 235 -11.14 5.68 -11.49
C TRP A 235 -10.35 4.41 -11.82
N LEU A 236 -10.96 3.52 -12.60
CA LEU A 236 -10.41 2.21 -12.90
C LEU A 236 -10.00 2.14 -14.37
N ILE A 237 -8.75 1.77 -14.62
CA ILE A 237 -8.20 1.60 -15.96
C ILE A 237 -7.77 0.14 -16.10
N PRO A 238 -8.24 -0.61 -17.12
CA PRO A 238 -7.88 -2.01 -17.26
C PRO A 238 -6.41 -2.13 -17.67
N PRO A 239 -5.65 -3.11 -17.17
CA PRO A 239 -4.24 -3.29 -17.46
C PRO A 239 -4.03 -3.93 -18.85
N THR A 240 -4.61 -3.33 -19.89
CA THR A 240 -4.33 -3.73 -21.27
C THR A 240 -2.91 -3.32 -21.63
N GLU A 241 -2.28 -4.05 -22.56
CA GLU A 241 -0.93 -3.73 -23.06
C GLU A 241 -0.79 -2.25 -23.46
N LYS A 242 -1.79 -1.72 -24.18
CA LYS A 242 -1.85 -0.32 -24.56
C LYS A 242 -1.87 0.62 -23.35
N ASN A 243 -2.68 0.33 -22.35
CA ASN A 243 -2.81 1.20 -21.16
C ASN A 243 -1.54 1.16 -20.31
N LEU A 244 -0.89 0.00 -20.19
CA LEU A 244 0.37 -0.12 -19.45
C LEU A 244 1.49 0.67 -20.14
N GLN A 245 1.59 0.61 -21.47
CA GLN A 245 2.55 1.42 -22.24
C GLN A 245 2.29 2.93 -22.11
N LEU A 246 1.01 3.34 -22.07
CA LEU A 246 0.64 4.73 -21.84
C LEU A 246 0.98 5.17 -20.41
N TYR A 247 0.71 4.32 -19.42
CA TYR A 247 1.01 4.57 -18.02
C TYR A 247 2.51 4.72 -17.80
N GLU A 248 3.33 3.83 -18.36
CA GLU A 248 4.79 3.90 -18.30
C GLU A 248 5.31 5.22 -18.89
N LYS A 249 4.83 5.60 -20.08
CA LYS A 249 5.19 6.89 -20.70
C LYS A 249 4.77 8.08 -19.87
N TRP A 250 3.59 8.03 -19.26
CA TRP A 250 3.08 9.09 -18.39
C TRP A 250 3.93 9.23 -17.12
N VAL A 251 4.25 8.13 -16.44
CA VAL A 251 5.13 8.14 -15.25
C VAL A 251 6.51 8.70 -15.58
N LEU A 252 7.09 8.31 -16.72
CA LEU A 252 8.41 8.78 -17.16
C LEU A 252 8.41 10.23 -17.66
N SER A 253 7.25 10.81 -17.94
CA SER A 253 7.16 12.16 -18.51
C SER A 253 7.40 13.29 -17.51
N GLY A 254 7.25 13.02 -16.20
CA GLY A 254 7.26 14.05 -15.16
C GLY A 254 6.02 14.96 -15.17
N LYS A 255 5.01 14.69 -16.01
CA LYS A 255 3.80 15.51 -16.19
C LYS A 255 2.59 14.99 -15.39
N GLN A 256 2.83 14.21 -14.33
CA GLN A 256 1.76 13.67 -13.49
C GLN A 256 0.90 14.79 -12.87
N SER A 257 1.50 15.92 -12.49
CA SER A 257 0.78 17.08 -11.97
C SER A 257 -0.15 17.72 -12.99
N ASP A 258 0.13 17.56 -14.29
CA ASP A 258 -0.51 18.33 -15.36
C ASP A 258 -1.56 17.51 -16.12
N ILE A 259 -1.40 16.19 -16.16
CA ILE A 259 -2.22 15.29 -16.97
C ILE A 259 -2.98 14.31 -16.07
N PHE A 260 -4.32 14.38 -16.13
CA PHE A 260 -5.18 13.32 -15.63
C PHE A 260 -5.18 12.15 -16.60
N PHE A 261 -4.47 11.08 -16.23
CA PHE A 261 -4.29 9.86 -17.05
C PHE A 261 -5.62 9.21 -17.45
#